data_AF-A0A7W1N6B3-F1
#
_entry.id   AF-A0A7W1N6B3-F1
#
_cell.length_a   1.000
_cell.length_b   1.000
_cell.length_c   1.000
_cell.angle_alpha   90.00
_cell.angle_beta   90.00
_cell.angle_gamma   90.00
#
_symmetry.space_group_name_H-M   'P 1'
#
loop_
_entity.id
_entity.type
_entity.pdbx_description
1 polymer ?
#
loop_
_entity_poly.entity_id
_entity_poly.type
_entity_poly.pdbx_seq_one_letter_code
_entity_poly.pdbx_strand_id
1 'polypeptide(L)'
;MASVVVVGSIKIGNTGKSNDTPLVDKPAWVYHEPARLRLTPADRKELFARASLFIKTAVARKRLDAAWLMLGPEMRAGQTRKSWDTGTNNVIPFPAVGIANWDVLYAYRNDVAIDLAVVGARSSDWAGKTFTIELKRYGKHPHNWLVASWVPKGIGGSRQVKSLAQLPPPPPPKAPLSARWLLAPLSIFGLLLLSLIAFGLRSTIRARRAAKRYAQALGYSSTSSPS
;
A
#
# COMPACT_ATOMS: atom_id res chain seq x y z
N MET A 1 26.69 84.55 6.35
CA MET A 1 27.23 83.28 5.80
C MET A 1 26.08 82.29 5.74
N ALA A 2 25.71 81.81 4.55
CA ALA A 2 24.62 80.84 4.38
C ALA A 2 25.22 79.48 3.99
N SER A 3 25.01 78.48 4.84
CA SER A 3 25.49 77.11 4.63
C SER A 3 24.55 76.37 3.68
N VAL A 4 25.10 75.81 2.59
CA VAL A 4 24.37 74.93 1.67
C VAL A 4 24.50 73.50 2.19
N VAL A 5 23.36 72.85 2.45
CA VAL A 5 23.29 71.41 2.74
C VAL A 5 23.02 70.68 1.42
N VAL A 6 23.94 69.83 1.01
CA VAL A 6 23.77 68.94 -0.16
C VAL A 6 23.29 67.58 0.34
N VAL A 7 22.08 67.20 -0.06
CA VAL A 7 21.54 65.86 0.20
C VAL A 7 21.76 65.01 -1.06
N GLY A 8 22.68 64.05 -0.98
CA GLY A 8 22.88 63.04 -2.02
C GLY A 8 21.96 61.83 -1.79
N SER A 9 21.31 61.34 -2.85
CA SER A 9 20.57 60.08 -2.82
C SER A 9 21.32 59.02 -3.64
N ILE A 10 21.51 57.83 -3.06
CA ILE A 10 22.10 56.68 -3.76
C ILE A 10 20.95 55.85 -4.33
N LYS A 11 20.85 55.77 -5.66
CA LYS A 11 19.96 54.81 -6.33
C LYS A 11 20.63 53.43 -6.34
N ILE A 12 20.18 52.55 -5.46
CA ILE A 12 20.54 51.12 -5.51
C ILE A 12 19.63 50.48 -6.57
N GLY A 13 20.20 50.14 -7.72
CA GLY A 13 19.49 49.43 -8.79
C GLY A 13 19.15 47.99 -8.38
N ASN A 14 17.97 47.51 -8.79
CA ASN A 14 17.57 46.12 -8.64
C ASN A 14 18.51 45.22 -9.48
N THR A 15 19.37 44.44 -8.82
CA THR A 15 20.32 43.51 -9.47
C THR A 15 19.75 42.11 -9.68
N GLY A 16 18.46 41.90 -9.40
CA GLY A 16 17.78 40.63 -9.65
C GLY A 16 17.63 40.36 -11.14
N LYS A 17 18.22 39.26 -11.64
CA LYS A 17 17.89 38.73 -12.96
C LYS A 17 16.55 37.99 -12.87
N SER A 18 15.64 38.27 -13.79
CA SER A 18 14.38 37.50 -13.90
C SER A 18 14.70 36.04 -14.25
N ASN A 19 13.99 35.10 -13.60
CA ASN A 19 14.01 33.68 -13.91
C ASN A 19 12.81 33.27 -14.79
N ASP A 20 12.10 34.25 -15.35
CA ASP A 20 10.93 33.97 -16.19
C ASP A 20 11.40 33.20 -17.43
N THR A 21 10.85 32.00 -17.61
CA THR A 21 11.07 31.23 -18.83
C THR A 21 10.39 31.99 -19.96
N PRO A 22 11.11 32.37 -21.05
CA PRO A 22 10.50 33.07 -22.17
C PRO A 22 9.31 32.27 -22.70
N LEU A 23 8.14 32.89 -22.77
CA LEU A 23 6.99 32.29 -23.42
C LEU A 23 7.30 32.23 -24.92
N VAL A 24 7.59 31.02 -25.41
CA VAL A 24 7.87 30.79 -26.81
C VAL A 24 6.54 30.46 -27.49
N ASP A 25 6.16 31.25 -28.50
CA ASP A 25 4.98 31.02 -29.33
C ASP A 25 5.21 29.88 -30.35
N LYS A 26 5.63 28.73 -29.83
CA LYS A 26 5.74 27.48 -30.57
C LYS A 26 4.57 26.60 -30.16
N PRO A 27 3.97 25.84 -31.09
CA PRO A 27 2.94 24.89 -30.74
C PRO A 27 3.47 23.95 -29.65
N ALA A 28 2.64 23.72 -28.64
CA ALA A 28 2.98 22.79 -27.56
C ALA A 28 3.34 21.43 -28.16
N TRP A 29 4.38 20.80 -27.62
CA TRP A 29 4.66 19.42 -27.96
C TRP A 29 3.49 18.56 -27.48
N VAL A 30 2.74 18.00 -28.42
CA VAL A 30 1.62 17.10 -28.13
C VAL A 30 2.15 15.67 -28.20
N TYR A 31 2.11 14.97 -27.07
CA TYR A 31 2.40 13.54 -27.05
C TYR A 31 1.25 12.79 -27.72
N HIS A 32 1.58 12.00 -28.74
CA HIS A 32 0.66 11.03 -29.33
C HIS A 32 0.98 9.64 -28.81
N GLU A 33 0.07 9.09 -28.01
CA GLU A 33 0.20 7.72 -27.53
C GLU A 33 0.19 6.74 -28.72
N PRO A 34 1.13 5.79 -28.80
CA PRO A 34 1.17 4.82 -29.89
C PRO A 34 -0.08 3.94 -29.93
N ALA A 35 -0.40 3.41 -31.11
CA ALA A 35 -1.53 2.50 -31.26
C ALA A 35 -1.31 1.19 -30.48
N ARG A 36 -2.26 0.85 -29.58
CA ARG A 36 -2.23 -0.39 -28.81
C ARG A 36 -2.26 -1.62 -29.72
N LEU A 37 -1.33 -2.54 -29.50
CA LEU A 37 -1.21 -3.81 -30.18
C LEU A 37 -1.89 -4.91 -29.36
N ARG A 38 -2.67 -5.78 -30.02
CA ARG A 38 -3.16 -7.01 -29.40
C ARG A 38 -2.09 -8.10 -29.53
N LEU A 39 -1.51 -8.51 -28.40
CA LEU A 39 -0.49 -9.56 -28.36
C LEU A 39 -1.08 -10.93 -28.69
N THR A 40 -0.40 -11.69 -29.55
CA THR A 40 -0.73 -13.09 -29.82
C THR A 40 -0.24 -14.00 -28.68
N PRO A 41 -0.71 -15.26 -28.60
CA PRO A 41 -0.16 -16.23 -27.65
C PRO A 41 1.34 -16.47 -27.82
N ALA A 42 1.85 -16.41 -29.07
CA ALA A 42 3.27 -16.54 -29.36
C ALA A 42 4.07 -15.35 -28.80
N ASP A 43 3.58 -14.12 -29.00
CA ASP A 43 4.20 -12.92 -28.45
C ASP A 43 4.27 -13.00 -26.91
N ARG A 44 3.15 -13.38 -26.28
CA ARG A 44 3.07 -13.55 -24.82
C ARG A 44 4.10 -14.55 -24.31
N LYS A 45 4.27 -15.69 -25.00
CA LYS A 45 5.27 -16.71 -24.65
C LYS A 45 6.70 -16.17 -24.80
N GLU A 46 7.00 -15.45 -25.88
CA GLU A 46 8.31 -14.84 -26.11
C GLU A 46 8.65 -13.81 -25.02
N LEU A 47 7.73 -12.89 -24.74
CA LEU A 47 7.88 -11.87 -23.70
C LEU A 47 8.08 -12.49 -22.31
N PHE A 48 7.27 -13.48 -21.95
CA PHE A 48 7.40 -14.18 -20.68
C PHE A 48 8.75 -14.91 -20.55
N ALA A 49 9.20 -15.57 -21.62
CA ALA A 49 10.51 -16.23 -21.64
C ALA A 49 11.66 -15.23 -21.45
N ARG A 50 11.56 -14.05 -22.08
CA ARG A 50 12.55 -12.96 -21.95
C ARG A 50 12.59 -12.39 -20.53
N ALA A 51 11.44 -12.07 -19.95
CA ALA A 51 11.34 -11.60 -18.57
C ALA A 51 11.89 -12.65 -17.59
N SER A 52 11.53 -13.93 -17.77
CA SER A 52 12.00 -15.03 -16.94
C SER A 52 13.51 -15.19 -17.00
N LEU A 53 14.11 -15.08 -18.18
CA LEU A 53 15.55 -15.17 -18.35
C LEU A 53 16.27 -13.99 -17.69
N PHE A 54 15.74 -12.77 -17.82
CA PHE A 54 16.31 -11.59 -17.16
C PHE A 54 16.30 -11.75 -15.62
N ILE A 55 15.18 -12.24 -15.06
CA ILE A 55 15.06 -12.49 -13.63
C ILE A 55 16.07 -13.55 -13.15
N LYS A 56 16.18 -14.67 -13.87
CA LYS A 56 17.10 -15.76 -13.52
C LYS A 56 18.57 -15.36 -13.61
N THR A 57 18.89 -14.30 -14.35
CA THR A 57 20.27 -13.88 -14.64
C THR A 57 20.65 -12.63 -13.86
N ALA A 58 20.06 -11.47 -14.21
CA ALA A 58 20.37 -10.17 -13.64
C ALA A 58 19.87 -10.05 -12.20
N VAL A 59 18.58 -10.31 -12.00
CA VAL A 59 17.90 -10.08 -10.71
C VAL A 59 18.41 -11.06 -9.66
N ALA A 60 18.56 -12.33 -10.03
CA ALA A 60 19.11 -13.38 -9.18
C ALA A 60 20.65 -13.37 -9.06
N ARG A 61 21.35 -12.45 -9.74
CA ARG A 61 22.82 -12.28 -9.69
C ARG A 61 23.64 -13.52 -10.08
N LYS A 62 23.17 -14.33 -11.02
CA LYS A 62 23.85 -15.59 -11.42
C LYS A 62 24.64 -15.53 -12.72
N ARG A 63 24.19 -14.72 -13.69
CA ARG A 63 24.79 -14.63 -15.04
C ARG A 63 24.71 -13.22 -15.58
N LEU A 64 25.44 -12.32 -14.93
CA LEU A 64 25.45 -10.89 -15.29
C LEU A 64 25.94 -10.69 -16.72
N ASP A 65 26.87 -11.53 -17.17
CA ASP A 65 27.39 -11.53 -18.53
C ASP A 65 26.29 -11.69 -19.60
N ALA A 66 25.42 -12.68 -19.42
CA ALA A 66 24.31 -12.95 -20.31
C ALA A 66 23.22 -11.90 -20.17
N ALA A 67 22.95 -11.44 -18.95
CA ALA A 67 21.97 -10.41 -18.67
C ALA A 67 22.30 -9.09 -19.37
N TRP A 68 23.58 -8.70 -19.45
CA TRP A 68 24.02 -7.50 -20.16
C TRP A 68 23.57 -7.48 -21.63
N LEU A 69 23.65 -8.64 -22.30
CA LEU A 69 23.24 -8.79 -23.70
C LEU A 69 21.72 -8.62 -23.90
N MET A 70 20.95 -8.74 -22.81
CA MET A 70 19.50 -8.54 -22.83
C MET A 70 19.10 -7.08 -22.63
N LEU A 71 20.01 -6.19 -22.24
CA LEU A 71 19.68 -4.80 -21.96
C LEU A 71 19.55 -3.99 -23.25
N GLY A 72 18.49 -3.18 -23.30
CA GLY A 72 18.32 -2.12 -24.30
C GLY A 72 19.26 -0.94 -24.01
N PRO A 73 19.41 -0.01 -24.97
CA PRO A 73 20.23 1.19 -24.80
C PRO A 73 19.89 2.01 -23.54
N GLU A 74 18.61 2.10 -23.20
CA GLU A 74 18.07 2.86 -22.06
C GLU A 74 18.55 2.28 -20.73
N MET A 75 18.48 0.95 -20.57
CA MET A 75 18.94 0.28 -19.36
C MET A 75 20.47 0.19 -19.28
N ARG A 76 21.17 0.31 -20.41
CA ARG A 76 22.64 0.44 -20.45
C ARG A 76 23.13 1.86 -20.18
N ALA A 77 22.29 2.86 -20.38
CA ALA A 77 22.68 4.25 -20.19
C ALA A 77 23.14 4.48 -18.74
N GLY A 78 24.25 5.21 -18.57
CA GLY A 78 24.80 5.54 -17.25
C GLY A 78 25.53 4.39 -16.53
N GLN A 79 25.72 3.23 -17.15
CA GLN A 79 26.49 2.12 -16.56
C GLN A 79 27.44 1.48 -17.59
N THR A 80 28.59 1.00 -17.11
CA THR A 80 29.59 0.35 -17.95
C THR A 80 29.48 -1.16 -17.87
N ARG A 81 30.05 -1.86 -18.87
CA ARG A 81 30.14 -3.33 -18.81
C ARG A 81 30.92 -3.80 -17.58
N LYS A 82 31.99 -3.09 -17.22
CA LYS A 82 32.82 -3.41 -16.06
C LYS A 82 32.05 -3.26 -14.74
N SER A 83 31.32 -2.15 -14.55
CA SER A 83 30.51 -1.93 -13.33
C SER A 83 29.32 -2.90 -13.25
N TRP A 84 28.81 -3.34 -14.40
CA TRP A 84 27.77 -4.35 -14.45
C TRP A 84 28.25 -5.71 -13.93
N ASP A 85 29.43 -6.15 -14.36
CA ASP A 85 29.98 -7.46 -14.01
C ASP A 85 30.38 -7.56 -12.52
N THR A 86 30.72 -6.43 -11.87
CA THR A 86 30.94 -6.38 -10.41
C THR A 86 29.64 -6.41 -9.62
N GLY A 87 28.49 -6.31 -10.28
CA GLY A 87 27.17 -6.24 -9.67
C GLY A 87 26.75 -4.85 -9.21
N THR A 88 27.60 -3.84 -9.37
CA THR A 88 27.28 -2.43 -9.07
C THR A 88 26.48 -1.83 -10.23
N ASN A 89 25.21 -2.24 -10.33
CA ASN A 89 24.31 -1.87 -11.42
C ASN A 89 22.91 -1.52 -10.93
N ASN A 90 22.11 -0.96 -11.85
CA ASN A 90 20.78 -0.43 -11.55
C ASN A 90 19.69 -1.51 -11.42
N VAL A 91 20.06 -2.79 -11.30
CA VAL A 91 19.12 -3.89 -11.07
C VAL A 91 19.09 -4.25 -9.59
N ILE A 92 17.94 -4.06 -8.96
CA ILE A 92 17.77 -4.42 -7.56
C ILE A 92 17.92 -5.96 -7.42
N PRO A 93 18.90 -6.45 -6.66
CA PRO A 93 19.06 -7.88 -6.45
C PRO A 93 17.86 -8.44 -5.69
N PHE A 94 17.35 -9.57 -6.16
CA PHE A 94 16.30 -10.31 -5.48
C PHE A 94 16.51 -11.80 -5.74
N PRO A 95 16.53 -12.67 -4.70
CA PRO A 95 16.77 -14.10 -4.85
C PRO A 95 15.54 -14.79 -5.45
N ALA A 96 15.25 -14.49 -6.70
CA ALA A 96 14.06 -14.93 -7.39
C ALA A 96 14.13 -16.42 -7.75
N VAL A 97 13.04 -17.14 -7.51
CA VAL A 97 12.87 -18.53 -7.97
C VAL A 97 11.90 -18.66 -9.15
N GLY A 98 11.06 -17.64 -9.37
CA GLY A 98 10.12 -17.63 -10.49
C GLY A 98 9.19 -16.43 -10.49
N ILE A 99 8.23 -16.46 -11.42
CA ILE A 99 7.16 -15.48 -11.58
C ILE A 99 5.86 -16.16 -11.14
N ALA A 100 5.19 -15.62 -10.11
CA ALA A 100 3.90 -16.13 -9.63
C ALA A 100 2.74 -15.66 -10.51
N ASN A 101 2.79 -14.40 -10.95
CA ASN A 101 1.77 -13.80 -11.78
C ASN A 101 2.39 -12.72 -12.65
N TRP A 102 1.77 -12.45 -13.79
CA TRP A 102 2.14 -11.35 -14.66
C TRP A 102 0.93 -10.79 -15.39
N ASP A 103 0.95 -9.49 -15.66
CA ASP A 103 -0.09 -8.81 -16.42
C ASP A 103 0.55 -7.81 -17.40
N VAL A 104 -0.08 -7.63 -18.55
CA VAL A 104 0.41 -6.69 -19.57
C VAL A 104 -0.15 -5.31 -19.25
N LEU A 105 0.72 -4.36 -18.89
CA LEU A 105 0.33 -2.99 -18.57
C LEU A 105 -0.07 -2.24 -19.84
N TYR A 106 0.79 -2.31 -20.85
CA TYR A 106 0.51 -1.83 -22.19
C TYR A 106 1.28 -2.67 -23.21
N ALA A 107 0.78 -2.66 -24.45
CA ALA A 107 1.48 -3.27 -25.57
C ALA A 107 1.33 -2.38 -26.80
N TYR A 108 2.46 -2.03 -27.39
CA TYR A 108 2.62 -1.35 -28.66
C TYR A 108 3.45 -2.24 -29.60
N ARG A 109 3.55 -1.84 -30.87
CA ARG A 109 4.23 -2.65 -31.91
C ARG A 109 5.64 -3.10 -31.51
N ASN A 110 6.42 -2.22 -30.87
CA ASN A 110 7.82 -2.46 -30.52
C ASN A 110 8.12 -2.20 -29.04
N ASP A 111 7.09 -2.07 -28.20
CA ASP A 111 7.23 -1.62 -26.81
C ASP A 111 6.14 -2.23 -25.95
N VAL A 112 6.52 -3.01 -24.94
CA VAL A 112 5.59 -3.74 -24.08
C VAL A 112 6.05 -3.62 -22.64
N ALA A 113 5.17 -3.15 -21.77
CA ALA A 113 5.38 -3.18 -20.34
C ALA A 113 4.57 -4.28 -19.67
N ILE A 114 5.20 -4.98 -18.74
CA ILE A 114 4.64 -6.09 -18.00
C ILE A 114 4.84 -5.86 -16.51
N ASP A 115 3.77 -6.01 -15.74
CA ASP A 115 3.84 -6.15 -14.30
C ASP A 115 4.08 -7.61 -13.93
N LEU A 116 5.03 -7.83 -13.02
CA LEU A 116 5.50 -9.14 -12.59
C LEU A 116 5.41 -9.24 -11.07
N ALA A 117 4.79 -10.31 -10.58
CA ALA A 117 4.95 -10.75 -9.20
C ALA A 117 6.03 -11.83 -9.16
N VAL A 118 7.18 -11.51 -8.57
CA VAL A 118 8.36 -12.36 -8.50
C VAL A 118 8.44 -13.01 -7.14
N VAL A 119 8.61 -14.34 -7.11
CA VAL A 119 8.66 -15.15 -5.88
C VAL A 119 10.10 -15.22 -5.38
N GLY A 120 10.29 -14.96 -4.09
CA GLY A 120 11.58 -15.10 -3.42
C GLY A 120 11.91 -16.56 -3.11
N ALA A 121 13.19 -16.89 -2.99
CA ALA A 121 13.65 -18.16 -2.48
C ALA A 121 13.12 -18.37 -1.05
N ARG A 122 12.92 -19.63 -0.64
CA ARG A 122 12.40 -19.99 0.69
C ARG A 122 13.27 -19.46 1.84
N SER A 123 14.55 -19.23 1.58
CA SER A 123 15.51 -18.63 2.51
C SER A 123 15.50 -17.10 2.53
N SER A 124 14.67 -16.45 1.72
CA SER A 124 14.55 -14.99 1.69
C SER A 124 13.51 -14.53 2.70
N ASP A 125 13.83 -13.46 3.42
CA ASP A 125 12.87 -12.77 4.31
C ASP A 125 11.64 -12.21 3.58
N TRP A 126 11.66 -12.21 2.25
CA TRP A 126 10.62 -11.66 1.40
C TRP A 126 9.97 -12.77 0.57
N ALA A 127 8.68 -13.05 0.83
CA ALA A 127 7.91 -14.04 0.08
C ALA A 127 7.80 -13.68 -1.42
N GLY A 128 7.74 -12.40 -1.75
CA GLY A 128 7.71 -11.92 -3.12
C GLY A 128 7.83 -10.41 -3.23
N LYS A 129 8.14 -9.94 -4.44
CA LYS A 129 8.19 -8.52 -4.79
C LYS A 129 7.62 -8.30 -6.18
N THR A 130 7.12 -7.09 -6.41
CA THR A 130 6.48 -6.71 -7.66
C THR A 130 7.35 -5.76 -8.44
N PHE A 131 7.45 -5.98 -9.75
CA PHE A 131 8.28 -5.18 -10.64
C PHE A 131 7.52 -4.89 -11.93
N THR A 132 7.83 -3.77 -12.55
CA THR A 132 7.47 -3.53 -13.95
C THR A 132 8.72 -3.71 -14.79
N ILE A 133 8.62 -4.53 -15.84
CA ILE A 133 9.63 -4.66 -16.87
C ILE A 133 9.11 -4.07 -18.17
N GLU A 134 9.92 -3.27 -18.84
CA GLU A 134 9.64 -2.76 -20.19
C GLU A 134 10.57 -3.48 -21.16
N LEU A 135 9.97 -4.05 -22.19
CA LEU A 135 10.66 -4.78 -23.24
C LEU A 135 10.45 -4.02 -24.55
N LYS A 136 11.54 -3.67 -25.24
CA LYS A 136 11.51 -3.00 -26.54
C LYS A 136 12.17 -3.81 -27.62
N ARG A 137 11.62 -3.73 -28.84
CA ARG A 137 12.26 -4.22 -30.06
C ARG A 137 12.98 -3.08 -30.76
N TYR A 138 14.26 -3.27 -30.99
CA TYR A 138 15.08 -2.41 -31.84
C TYR A 138 15.19 -3.06 -33.22
N GLY A 139 15.22 -2.29 -34.31
CA GLY A 139 15.23 -2.83 -35.66
C GLY A 139 16.38 -3.82 -35.92
N LYS A 140 16.19 -4.71 -36.91
CA LYS A 140 17.12 -5.70 -37.49
C LYS A 140 17.50 -6.97 -36.73
N HIS A 141 17.18 -7.20 -35.45
CA HIS A 141 17.44 -8.53 -34.87
C HIS A 141 16.16 -9.38 -34.74
N PRO A 142 16.23 -10.68 -35.07
CA PRO A 142 15.05 -11.57 -35.12
C PRO A 142 14.51 -12.02 -33.74
N HIS A 143 15.16 -11.63 -32.63
CA HIS A 143 14.88 -12.12 -31.27
C HIS A 143 14.86 -11.01 -30.20
N ASN A 144 14.34 -9.83 -30.58
CA ASN A 144 14.86 -8.56 -30.08
C ASN A 144 14.13 -7.87 -28.94
N TRP A 145 13.40 -8.58 -28.09
CA TRP A 145 12.92 -7.94 -26.86
C TRP A 145 14.09 -7.75 -25.91
N LEU A 146 14.58 -6.52 -25.85
CA LEU A 146 15.58 -6.10 -24.89
C LEU A 146 14.90 -5.36 -23.74
N VAL A 147 15.47 -5.50 -22.55
CA VAL A 147 15.01 -4.85 -21.33
C VAL A 147 15.36 -3.37 -21.41
N ALA A 148 14.35 -2.53 -21.63
CA ALA A 148 14.48 -1.09 -21.65
C ALA A 148 14.36 -0.49 -20.25
N SER A 149 13.59 -1.12 -19.37
CA SER A 149 13.39 -0.66 -17.99
C SER A 149 13.11 -1.83 -17.03
N TRP A 150 13.58 -1.67 -15.79
CA TRP A 150 13.29 -2.56 -14.66
C TRP A 150 13.11 -1.72 -13.41
N VAL A 151 11.87 -1.64 -12.91
CA VAL A 151 11.54 -0.81 -11.75
C VAL A 151 10.77 -1.59 -10.70
N PRO A 152 11.12 -1.47 -9.41
CA PRO A 152 10.29 -2.02 -8.35
C PRO A 152 8.98 -1.25 -8.34
N LYS A 153 7.87 -1.98 -8.31
CA LYS A 153 6.63 -1.36 -7.83
C LYS A 153 6.73 -1.37 -6.31
N GLY A 154 6.55 -0.20 -5.70
CA GLY A 154 6.49 -0.08 -4.24
C GLY A 154 5.51 -1.07 -3.63
N ILE A 155 5.58 -1.27 -2.32
CA ILE A 155 4.67 -2.13 -1.56
C ILE A 155 3.22 -1.72 -1.91
N GLY A 156 2.57 -2.42 -2.84
CA GLY A 156 1.19 -2.11 -3.26
C GLY A 156 0.89 -1.96 -4.77
N GLY A 157 1.68 -2.52 -5.69
CA GLY A 157 1.47 -2.26 -7.14
C GLY A 157 1.02 -3.42 -8.03
N SER A 158 1.14 -4.69 -7.63
CA SER A 158 0.41 -5.76 -8.34
C SER A 158 -1.00 -5.81 -7.78
N ARG A 159 -2.02 -5.93 -8.65
CA ARG A 159 -3.28 -6.61 -8.29
C ARG A 159 -2.90 -7.76 -7.37
N GLN A 160 -3.23 -7.63 -6.09
CA GLN A 160 -2.79 -8.50 -5.01
C GLN A 160 -2.71 -9.92 -5.57
N VAL A 161 -1.51 -10.48 -5.72
CA VAL A 161 -1.40 -11.93 -5.73
C VAL A 161 -1.81 -12.28 -4.32
N LYS A 162 -3.13 -12.44 -4.13
CA LYS A 162 -3.69 -12.93 -2.91
C LYS A 162 -3.01 -14.28 -2.78
N SER A 163 -2.07 -14.36 -1.85
CA SER A 163 -1.83 -15.62 -1.17
C SER A 163 -3.19 -16.24 -0.92
N LEU A 164 -3.38 -17.55 -1.12
CA LEU A 164 -4.63 -18.20 -0.73
C LEU A 164 -4.96 -17.95 0.76
N ALA A 165 -3.99 -17.46 1.55
CA ALA A 165 -4.13 -16.97 2.91
C ALA A 165 -4.53 -15.48 3.07
N GLN A 166 -4.68 -14.69 1.99
CA GLN A 166 -4.99 -13.25 1.96
C GLN A 166 -6.20 -12.90 1.09
N LEU A 167 -7.06 -13.87 0.77
CA LEU A 167 -8.45 -13.52 0.49
C LEU A 167 -8.96 -12.76 1.73
N PRO A 168 -9.51 -11.53 1.61
CA PRO A 168 -10.30 -10.99 2.70
C PRO A 168 -11.34 -12.07 3.03
N PRO A 169 -11.64 -12.30 4.32
CA PRO A 169 -12.77 -13.15 4.65
C PRO A 169 -13.95 -12.70 3.79
N PRO A 170 -14.73 -13.62 3.20
CA PRO A 170 -15.89 -13.25 2.40
C PRO A 170 -16.68 -12.19 3.17
N PRO A 171 -17.24 -11.16 2.49
CA PRO A 171 -18.01 -10.13 3.17
C PRO A 171 -18.97 -10.83 4.12
N PRO A 172 -19.05 -10.39 5.40
CA PRO A 172 -19.84 -11.10 6.39
C PRO A 172 -21.22 -11.33 5.78
N PRO A 173 -21.73 -12.57 5.77
CA PRO A 173 -23.02 -12.85 5.19
C PRO A 173 -24.00 -11.84 5.77
N LYS A 174 -24.69 -11.08 4.91
CA LYS A 174 -25.73 -10.15 5.37
C LYS A 174 -26.68 -10.98 6.22
N ALA A 175 -26.61 -10.82 7.53
CA ALA A 175 -27.39 -11.62 8.45
C ALA A 175 -28.86 -11.38 8.08
N PRO A 176 -29.65 -12.42 7.76
CA PRO A 176 -31.05 -12.24 7.34
C PRO A 176 -31.97 -11.79 8.48
N LEU A 177 -31.42 -11.32 9.61
CA LEU A 177 -32.17 -11.02 10.82
C LEU A 177 -31.75 -9.67 11.37
N SER A 178 -32.72 -8.76 11.39
CA SER A 178 -32.54 -7.38 11.85
C SER A 178 -32.04 -7.34 13.30
N ALA A 179 -31.20 -6.34 13.62
CA ALA A 179 -30.69 -6.07 14.98
C ALA A 179 -31.80 -5.93 16.05
N ARG A 180 -33.07 -5.78 15.64
CA ARG A 180 -34.24 -5.79 16.53
C ARG A 180 -34.46 -7.14 17.23
N TRP A 181 -33.98 -8.26 16.67
CA TRP A 181 -34.08 -9.58 17.32
C TRP A 181 -33.23 -9.69 18.59
N LEU A 182 -32.16 -8.91 18.71
CA LEU A 182 -31.31 -8.87 19.92
C LEU A 182 -32.01 -8.20 21.11
N LEU A 183 -33.03 -7.39 20.88
CA LEU A 183 -33.81 -6.77 21.96
C LEU A 183 -34.59 -7.81 22.76
N ALA A 184 -35.06 -8.90 22.13
CA ALA A 184 -35.85 -9.91 22.81
C ALA A 184 -35.11 -10.59 23.97
N PRO A 185 -33.91 -11.19 23.78
CA PRO A 185 -33.16 -11.73 24.91
C PRO A 185 -32.67 -10.63 25.86
N LEU A 186 -32.26 -9.47 25.35
CA LEU A 186 -31.76 -8.37 26.20
C LEU A 186 -32.85 -7.84 27.15
N SER A 187 -34.10 -7.74 26.69
CA SER A 187 -35.24 -7.34 27.52
C SER A 187 -35.58 -8.39 28.57
N ILE A 188 -35.45 -9.68 28.26
CA ILE A 188 -35.67 -10.76 29.24
C ILE A 188 -34.63 -10.67 30.35
N PHE A 189 -33.34 -10.54 30.02
CA PHE A 189 -32.28 -10.38 31.03
C PHE A 189 -32.41 -9.07 31.81
N GLY A 190 -32.78 -7.98 31.15
CA GLY A 190 -33.03 -6.69 31.79
C GLY A 190 -34.17 -6.74 32.81
N LEU A 191 -35.29 -7.40 32.45
CA LEU A 191 -36.42 -7.60 33.37
C LEU A 191 -36.06 -8.49 34.55
N LEU A 192 -35.27 -9.54 34.32
CA LEU A 192 -34.81 -10.43 35.39
C LEU A 192 -33.92 -9.67 36.38
N LEU A 193 -32.97 -8.86 35.87
CA LEU A 193 -32.11 -8.01 36.71
C LEU A 193 -32.94 -6.98 37.50
N LEU A 194 -33.90 -6.31 36.85
CA LEU A 194 -34.78 -5.34 37.52
C LEU A 194 -35.65 -5.99 38.60
N SER A 195 -36.12 -7.21 38.38
CA SER A 195 -36.91 -7.96 39.37
C SER A 195 -36.10 -8.26 40.64
N LEU A 196 -34.82 -8.63 40.51
CA LEU A 196 -33.92 -8.86 41.64
C LEU A 196 -33.61 -7.57 42.40
N ILE A 197 -33.37 -6.47 41.67
CA ILE A 197 -33.13 -5.15 42.29
C ILE A 197 -34.39 -4.69 43.04
N ALA A 198 -35.58 -4.80 42.44
CA ALA A 198 -36.83 -4.44 43.07
C ALA A 198 -37.13 -5.30 44.31
N PHE A 199 -36.79 -6.59 44.29
CA PHE A 199 -36.91 -7.48 45.44
C PHE A 199 -35.97 -7.06 46.58
N GLY A 200 -34.71 -6.72 46.28
CA GLY A 200 -33.75 -6.21 47.26
C GLY A 200 -34.12 -4.84 47.85
N LEU A 201 -34.65 -3.91 47.04
CA LEU A 201 -35.17 -2.65 47.56
C LEU A 201 -36.43 -2.87 48.43
N ARG A 202 -37.35 -3.75 48.01
CA ARG A 202 -38.53 -4.06 48.84
C ARG A 202 -38.15 -4.73 50.15
N SER A 203 -37.17 -5.63 50.17
CA SER A 203 -36.74 -6.30 51.39
C SER A 203 -36.10 -5.31 52.38
N THR A 204 -35.25 -4.40 51.90
CA THR A 204 -34.63 -3.36 52.73
C THR A 204 -35.63 -2.33 53.25
N ILE A 205 -36.61 -1.92 52.43
CA ILE A 205 -37.68 -1.02 52.89
C ILE A 205 -38.56 -1.71 53.94
N ARG A 206 -38.92 -2.99 53.75
CA ARG A 206 -39.67 -3.76 54.76
C ARG A 206 -38.86 -3.96 56.04
N ALA A 207 -37.56 -4.26 55.94
CA ALA A 207 -36.67 -4.40 57.09
C ALA A 207 -36.54 -3.08 57.88
N ARG A 208 -36.42 -1.94 57.18
CA ARG A 208 -36.41 -0.62 57.82
C ARG A 208 -37.74 -0.27 58.50
N ARG A 209 -38.88 -0.67 57.92
CA ARG A 209 -40.20 -0.52 58.57
C ARG A 209 -40.37 -1.43 59.79
N ALA A 210 -39.82 -2.66 59.74
CA ALA A 210 -39.81 -3.57 60.88
C ALA A 210 -38.89 -3.06 62.00
N ALA A 211 -37.71 -2.53 61.67
CA ALA A 211 -36.79 -1.94 62.64
C ALA A 211 -37.40 -0.76 63.40
N LYS A 212 -38.22 0.08 62.75
CA LYS A 212 -38.97 1.13 63.45
C LYS A 212 -40.01 0.58 64.44
N ARG A 213 -40.66 -0.54 64.12
CA ARG A 213 -41.60 -1.22 65.04
C ARG A 213 -40.88 -1.87 66.22
N TYR A 214 -39.71 -2.46 66.00
CA TYR A 214 -38.87 -3.01 67.08
C TYR A 214 -38.26 -1.90 67.95
N ALA A 215 -37.84 -0.77 67.37
CA ALA A 215 -37.36 0.38 68.13
C ALA A 215 -38.47 1.01 68.99
N GLN A 216 -39.71 1.06 68.49
CA GLN A 216 -40.87 1.46 69.29
C GLN A 216 -41.19 0.45 70.41
N ALA A 217 -41.04 -0.85 70.15
CA ALA A 217 -41.25 -1.89 71.17
C ALA A 217 -40.15 -1.90 72.26
N LEU A 218 -38.89 -1.72 71.88
CA LEU A 218 -37.74 -1.65 72.80
C LEU A 218 -37.66 -0.33 73.57
N GLY A 219 -38.19 0.77 73.01
CA GLY A 219 -38.38 2.04 73.72
C GLY A 219 -39.51 2.01 74.76
N TYR A 220 -40.32 0.94 74.78
CA TYR A 220 -41.38 0.72 75.77
C TYR A 220 -41.00 -0.30 76.86
N SER A 221 -39.82 -0.94 76.79
CA SER A 221 -39.42 -2.03 77.68
C SER A 221 -38.26 -1.68 78.62
N SER A 222 -38.20 -0.44 79.12
CA SER A 222 -37.30 -0.04 80.20
C SER A 222 -38.09 0.42 81.44
N THR A 223 -39.02 -0.42 81.90
CA THR A 223 -39.54 -0.32 83.27
C THR A 223 -39.80 -1.73 83.79
N SER A 224 -39.41 -1.97 85.04
CA SER A 224 -39.56 -3.17 85.87
C SER A 224 -38.59 -4.33 85.62
N SER A 225 -37.51 -4.35 86.40
CA SER A 225 -37.10 -5.56 87.13
C SER A 225 -37.20 -5.30 88.63
N PRO A 226 -37.57 -6.32 89.42
CA PRO A 226 -38.17 -6.15 90.75
C PRO A 226 -37.14 -6.28 91.87
N SER A 227 -37.47 -5.71 93.03
CA SER A 227 -36.94 -6.08 94.35
C SER A 227 -38.07 -5.93 95.35
#